data_AF-A0A950VMC9-F1
#
_entry.id   AF-A0A950VMC9-F1
#
_cell.length_a   1.000
_cell.length_b   1.000
_cell.length_c   1.000
_cell.angle_alpha   90.00
_cell.angle_beta   90.00
_cell.angle_gamma   90.00
#
_symmetry.space_group_name_H-M   'P 1'
#
loop_
_entity.id
_entity.type
_entity.pdbx_description
1 polymer ?
#
loop_
_entity_poly.entity_id
_entity_poly.type
_entity_poly.pdbx_seq_one_letter_code
_entity_poly.pdbx_strand_id
1 'polypeptide(L)'
;MRRILGRQQVAISASATALALVVMAPGAMHAEPSAPVGSVPVGAQKVMDKEAYATARWLYEVADLKTGEVLLANRPHELVFTGSTAKNFTIASAYAILGPDSRTTTPVYSTSPVQDGVVNGNLVLVASGDLTLGGRGAMQGQVDQSFTATAIDHVYGDIAPNAVLPPGDPLAGLDSLAAQVASKGVTQVQGDVLIDDRLWQTQTSHEGPVPPIFVNDNLLDLTVTPAAVGATASVTARPSTSAYGVQSNVMTQAGSDVKLTVTADPADPQLLLVSGTIGADAGPRLTIYRVPDPASWARTLFIEALGRAGVTVAAEADRPNATANLPAPGTYDSQLELAALTSPPLSATGTMILETSYNTGANTVLC
;
A
#
# COMPACT_ATOMS: atom_id res chain seq x y z
N MET A 1 55.27 -27.19 11.14
CA MET A 1 56.35 -27.76 12.00
C MET A 1 56.32 -27.02 13.33
N ARG A 2 55.84 -27.66 14.40
CA ARG A 2 56.62 -28.15 15.58
C ARG A 2 57.17 -26.98 16.44
N ARG A 3 56.97 -26.83 17.75
CA ARG A 3 56.59 -27.69 18.92
C ARG A 3 56.24 -26.71 20.08
N ILE A 4 55.26 -26.91 20.99
CA ILE A 4 55.13 -27.90 22.09
C ILE A 4 56.28 -27.73 23.12
N LEU A 5 56.12 -27.22 24.37
CA LEU A 5 55.76 -27.85 25.68
C LEU A 5 56.33 -26.87 26.77
N GLY A 6 55.92 -26.75 28.03
CA GLY A 6 55.05 -27.52 28.94
C GLY A 6 54.80 -26.69 30.22
N ARG A 7 53.62 -26.80 30.85
CA ARG A 7 53.33 -27.65 32.04
C ARG A 7 54.25 -27.41 33.25
N GLN A 8 53.68 -26.81 34.30
CA GLN A 8 53.82 -27.36 35.66
C GLN A 8 52.43 -27.62 36.24
N GLN A 9 52.25 -28.86 36.68
CA GLN A 9 51.13 -29.33 37.48
C GLN A 9 51.43 -29.03 38.95
N VAL A 10 50.42 -28.57 39.69
CA VAL A 10 50.32 -28.87 41.11
C VAL A 10 48.96 -29.52 41.31
N ALA A 11 48.98 -30.79 41.69
CA ALA A 11 47.83 -31.53 42.13
C ALA A 11 47.57 -31.20 43.62
N ILE A 12 46.35 -30.81 43.95
CA ILE A 12 45.80 -30.95 45.31
C ILE A 12 44.42 -31.57 45.15
N SER A 13 44.33 -32.81 45.63
CA SER A 13 43.11 -33.61 45.75
C SER A 13 42.40 -33.35 47.08
N ALA A 14 41.09 -33.64 47.08
CA ALA A 14 40.15 -33.74 48.21
C ALA A 14 39.55 -32.39 48.68
N SER A 15 38.25 -32.21 48.91
CA SER A 15 37.14 -33.15 49.17
C SER A 15 35.81 -32.52 48.73
N ALA A 16 34.87 -33.37 48.36
CA ALA A 16 33.51 -33.02 47.99
C ALA A 16 32.72 -32.43 49.17
N THR A 17 32.04 -31.31 48.92
CA THR A 17 30.80 -30.97 49.61
C THR A 17 29.92 -30.23 48.60
N ALA A 18 28.92 -30.95 48.07
CA ALA A 18 27.96 -30.39 47.14
C ALA A 18 27.04 -29.42 47.91
N LEU A 19 27.30 -28.13 47.80
CA LEU A 19 26.35 -27.09 48.19
C LEU A 19 25.43 -26.86 46.98
N ALA A 20 24.21 -27.39 47.05
CA ALA A 20 23.19 -27.15 46.05
C ALA A 20 22.78 -25.67 46.10
N LEU A 21 23.34 -24.87 45.18
CA LEU A 21 22.80 -23.55 44.85
C LEU A 21 21.46 -23.77 44.16
N VAL A 22 20.38 -23.50 44.90
CA VAL A 22 19.05 -23.29 44.32
C VAL A 22 19.13 -22.02 43.48
N VAL A 23 19.32 -22.19 42.17
CA VAL A 23 19.06 -21.14 41.20
C VAL A 23 17.54 -20.97 41.18
N MET A 24 17.03 -19.96 41.89
CA MET A 24 15.68 -19.46 41.63
C MET A 24 15.69 -18.87 40.23
N ALA A 25 15.19 -19.63 39.26
CA ALA A 25 14.83 -19.10 37.97
C ALA A 25 13.83 -17.95 38.18
N PRO A 26 13.94 -16.82 37.47
CA PRO A 26 12.87 -15.84 37.46
C PRO A 26 11.63 -16.57 36.96
N GLY A 27 10.62 -16.69 37.83
CA GLY A 27 9.34 -17.26 37.45
C GLY A 27 8.82 -16.46 36.28
N ALA A 28 8.84 -17.05 35.08
CA ALA A 28 7.93 -16.66 34.04
C ALA A 28 6.54 -16.78 34.67
N MET A 29 5.93 -15.65 35.01
CA MET A 29 4.51 -15.58 35.31
C MET A 29 3.79 -16.04 34.04
N HIS A 30 3.67 -17.36 33.88
CA HIS A 30 2.63 -17.92 33.05
C HIS A 30 1.35 -17.43 33.71
N ALA A 31 0.66 -16.49 33.06
CA ALA A 31 -0.71 -16.20 33.42
C ALA A 31 -1.43 -17.55 33.47
N GLU A 32 -1.95 -17.93 34.64
CA GLU A 32 -2.76 -19.14 34.72
C GLU A 32 -3.87 -19.02 33.68
N PRO A 33 -4.17 -20.10 32.92
CA PRO A 33 -5.24 -20.05 31.94
C PRO A 33 -6.52 -19.65 32.66
N SER A 34 -7.05 -18.47 32.33
CA SER A 34 -8.29 -18.00 32.91
C SER A 34 -9.40 -18.99 32.58
N ALA A 35 -10.16 -19.37 33.61
CA ALA A 35 -11.30 -20.25 33.44
C ALA A 35 -12.28 -19.63 32.43
N PRO A 36 -12.95 -20.44 31.58
CA PRO A 36 -13.95 -19.91 30.67
C PRO A 36 -15.05 -19.15 31.43
N VAL A 37 -15.45 -17.99 30.90
CA VAL A 37 -16.58 -17.22 31.41
C VAL A 37 -17.80 -17.50 30.54
N GLY A 38 -18.96 -17.70 31.17
CA GLY A 38 -20.22 -17.97 30.50
C GLY A 38 -20.26 -19.29 29.72
N SER A 39 -21.34 -19.49 28.95
CA SER A 39 -21.53 -20.67 28.10
C SER A 39 -21.73 -20.26 26.65
N VAL A 40 -20.95 -20.82 25.73
CA VAL A 40 -21.11 -20.60 24.29
C VAL A 40 -22.55 -20.95 23.88
N PRO A 41 -23.26 -20.07 23.14
CA PRO A 41 -24.59 -20.38 22.63
C PRO A 41 -24.59 -21.67 21.81
N VAL A 42 -25.62 -22.50 21.96
CA VAL A 42 -25.73 -23.82 21.28
C VAL A 42 -25.49 -23.73 19.76
N GLY A 43 -25.93 -22.65 19.12
CA GLY A 43 -25.68 -22.42 17.70
C GLY A 43 -24.20 -22.24 17.36
N ALA A 44 -23.46 -21.47 18.15
CA ALA A 44 -22.02 -21.28 17.98
C ALA A 44 -21.23 -22.55 18.30
N GLN A 45 -21.62 -23.28 19.35
CA GLN A 45 -21.00 -24.57 19.69
C GLN A 45 -21.11 -25.58 18.53
N LYS A 46 -22.30 -25.69 17.91
CA LYS A 46 -22.50 -26.54 16.72
C LYS A 46 -21.61 -26.15 15.54
N VAL A 47 -21.22 -24.88 15.41
CA VAL A 47 -20.26 -24.44 14.38
C VAL A 47 -18.85 -24.83 14.77
N MET A 48 -18.46 -24.57 16.02
CA MET A 48 -17.12 -24.87 16.54
C MET A 48 -16.79 -26.37 16.52
N ASP A 49 -17.80 -27.23 16.69
CA ASP A 49 -17.63 -28.69 16.71
C ASP A 49 -17.62 -29.37 15.33
N LYS A 50 -17.76 -28.61 14.23
CA LYS A 50 -17.67 -29.18 12.88
C LYS A 50 -16.28 -29.77 12.64
N GLU A 51 -16.20 -30.89 11.91
CA GLU A 51 -14.94 -31.57 11.58
C GLU A 51 -13.90 -30.64 10.93
N ALA A 52 -14.34 -29.66 10.13
CA ALA A 52 -13.47 -28.64 9.53
C ALA A 52 -12.67 -27.80 10.55
N TYR A 53 -13.10 -27.78 11.82
CA TYR A 53 -12.45 -27.07 12.92
C TYR A 53 -11.85 -28.02 13.98
N ALA A 54 -11.68 -29.32 13.68
CA ALA A 54 -11.16 -30.30 14.64
C ALA A 54 -9.77 -29.96 15.22
N THR A 55 -8.97 -29.18 14.49
CA THR A 55 -7.65 -28.68 14.92
C THR A 55 -7.66 -27.19 15.27
N ALA A 56 -8.81 -26.53 15.20
CA ALA A 56 -8.92 -25.11 15.47
C ALA A 56 -8.76 -24.81 16.96
N ARG A 57 -8.15 -23.66 17.24
CA ARG A 57 -8.09 -23.09 18.58
C ARG A 57 -8.97 -21.86 18.58
N TRP A 58 -10.02 -21.89 19.40
CA TRP A 58 -10.93 -20.78 19.53
C TRP A 58 -10.48 -19.88 20.68
N LEU A 59 -10.36 -18.59 20.40
CA LEU A 59 -10.08 -17.54 21.37
C LEU A 59 -11.16 -16.48 21.20
N TYR A 60 -11.81 -16.10 22.29
CA TYR A 60 -12.85 -15.07 22.27
C TYR A 60 -12.96 -14.38 23.62
N GLU A 61 -13.34 -13.11 23.57
CA GLU A 61 -13.80 -12.32 24.69
C GLU A 61 -14.99 -11.49 24.19
N VAL A 62 -16.13 -11.62 24.85
CA VAL A 62 -17.38 -10.92 24.52
C VAL A 62 -17.82 -10.18 25.77
N ALA A 63 -17.92 -8.86 25.67
CA ALA A 63 -18.32 -8.00 26.77
C ALA A 63 -19.55 -7.18 26.39
N ASP A 64 -20.37 -6.84 27.39
CA ASP A 64 -21.40 -5.81 27.24
C ASP A 64 -20.75 -4.45 27.03
N LEU A 65 -21.11 -3.76 25.95
CA LEU A 65 -20.48 -2.49 25.57
C LEU A 65 -20.74 -1.36 26.58
N LYS A 66 -21.84 -1.40 27.34
CA LYS A 66 -22.22 -0.35 28.29
C LYS A 66 -21.60 -0.57 29.66
N THR A 67 -21.59 -1.81 30.14
CA THR A 67 -21.14 -2.14 31.50
C THR A 67 -19.70 -2.62 31.55
N GLY A 68 -19.15 -3.11 30.44
CA GLY A 68 -17.85 -3.79 30.40
C GLY A 68 -17.86 -5.19 31.01
N GLU A 69 -19.04 -5.71 31.38
CA GLU A 69 -19.18 -7.06 31.93
C GLU A 69 -18.79 -8.10 30.86
N VAL A 70 -17.79 -8.92 31.15
CA VAL A 70 -17.39 -10.04 30.29
C VAL A 70 -18.45 -11.14 30.39
N LEU A 71 -19.18 -11.36 29.30
CA LEU A 71 -20.27 -12.32 29.19
C LEU A 71 -19.76 -13.70 28.75
N LEU A 72 -18.75 -13.73 27.88
CA LEU A 72 -18.13 -14.94 27.36
C LEU A 72 -16.62 -14.76 27.24
N ALA A 73 -15.82 -15.69 27.74
CA ALA A 73 -14.37 -15.66 27.52
C ALA A 73 -13.78 -17.06 27.42
N ASN A 74 -12.79 -17.22 26.55
CA ASN A 74 -12.00 -18.44 26.41
C ASN A 74 -10.62 -18.07 25.87
N ARG A 75 -9.58 -18.35 26.66
CA ARG A 75 -8.17 -17.97 26.39
C ARG A 75 -7.98 -16.47 26.07
N PRO A 76 -8.60 -15.53 26.82
CA PRO A 76 -8.57 -14.10 26.49
C PRO A 76 -7.17 -13.46 26.52
N HIS A 77 -6.21 -14.04 27.25
CA HIS A 77 -4.86 -13.48 27.42
C HIS A 77 -3.79 -14.19 26.58
N GLU A 78 -4.18 -15.10 25.71
CA GLU A 78 -3.23 -15.81 24.86
C GLU A 78 -2.88 -14.97 23.61
N LEU A 79 -1.59 -14.80 23.36
CA LEU A 79 -1.09 -14.10 22.18
C LEU A 79 -1.30 -14.93 20.91
N VAL A 80 -1.87 -14.32 19.87
CA VAL A 80 -2.14 -14.96 18.58
C VAL A 80 -1.85 -14.02 17.42
N PHE A 81 -1.60 -14.58 16.23
CA PHE A 81 -1.63 -13.81 15.00
C PHE A 81 -3.08 -13.44 14.69
N THR A 82 -3.36 -12.14 14.71
CA THR A 82 -4.70 -11.57 14.58
C THR A 82 -5.13 -11.41 13.11
N GLY A 83 -4.23 -11.68 12.16
CA GLY A 83 -4.45 -11.41 10.74
C GLY A 83 -4.82 -9.94 10.51
N SER A 84 -5.70 -9.68 9.54
CA SER A 84 -6.10 -8.32 9.20
C SER A 84 -6.86 -7.57 10.30
N THR A 85 -7.32 -8.24 11.36
CA THR A 85 -7.94 -7.52 12.49
C THR A 85 -6.95 -6.61 13.21
N ALA A 86 -5.63 -6.82 13.03
CA ALA A 86 -4.57 -5.91 13.47
C ALA A 86 -4.78 -4.46 13.01
N LYS A 87 -5.38 -4.23 11.84
CA LYS A 87 -5.61 -2.89 11.28
C LYS A 87 -6.52 -2.02 12.17
N ASN A 88 -7.41 -2.64 12.95
CA ASN A 88 -8.24 -1.88 13.90
C ASN A 88 -7.38 -1.10 14.89
N PHE A 89 -6.26 -1.68 15.36
CA PHE A 89 -5.36 -1.00 16.29
C PHE A 89 -4.63 0.15 15.61
N THR A 90 -4.14 -0.05 14.38
CA THR A 90 -3.45 0.99 13.62
C THR A 90 -4.38 2.18 13.35
N ILE A 91 -5.57 1.93 12.79
CA ILE A 91 -6.51 3.00 12.44
C ILE A 91 -7.08 3.68 13.70
N ALA A 92 -7.43 2.92 14.74
CA ALA A 92 -7.89 3.52 16.00
C ALA A 92 -6.81 4.38 16.66
N SER A 93 -5.54 3.96 16.61
CA SER A 93 -4.43 4.76 17.14
C SER A 93 -4.25 6.04 16.33
N ALA A 94 -4.31 5.97 15.00
CA ALA A 94 -4.24 7.14 14.15
C ALA A 94 -5.39 8.12 14.40
N TYR A 95 -6.62 7.64 14.56
CA TYR A 95 -7.75 8.47 14.94
C TYR A 95 -7.58 9.11 16.33
N ALA A 96 -7.02 8.38 17.29
CA ALA A 96 -6.77 8.91 18.64
C ALA A 96 -5.67 9.99 18.65
N ILE A 97 -4.65 9.86 17.80
CA ILE A 97 -3.50 10.78 17.75
C ILE A 97 -3.79 12.00 16.87
N LEU A 98 -4.31 11.78 15.65
CA LEU A 98 -4.47 12.81 14.63
C LEU A 98 -5.90 13.38 14.59
N GLY A 99 -6.88 12.60 15.05
CA GLY A 99 -8.30 12.90 14.87
C GLY A 99 -8.83 12.35 13.54
N PRO A 100 -10.06 11.82 13.49
CA PRO A 100 -10.66 11.25 12.28
C PRO A 100 -10.94 12.29 11.18
N ASP A 101 -10.99 13.58 11.53
CA ASP A 101 -11.21 14.68 10.58
C ASP A 101 -9.91 15.28 10.05
N SER A 102 -8.75 14.79 10.49
CA SER A 102 -7.44 15.24 10.01
C SER A 102 -7.30 15.03 8.51
N ARG A 103 -6.54 15.92 7.87
CA ARG A 103 -6.27 15.93 6.43
C ARG A 103 -4.81 16.22 6.20
N THR A 104 -4.25 15.65 5.14
CA THR A 104 -2.92 15.98 4.66
C THR A 104 -3.02 16.94 3.47
N THR A 105 -1.93 17.64 3.18
CA THR A 105 -1.83 18.51 2.00
C THR A 105 -0.61 18.11 1.21
N THR A 106 -0.80 17.93 -0.10
CA THR A 106 0.25 17.63 -1.08
C THR A 106 0.51 18.89 -1.91
N PRO A 107 1.52 19.71 -1.55
CA PRO A 107 1.82 20.94 -2.27
C PRO A 107 2.77 20.72 -3.46
N VAL A 108 2.72 21.65 -4.41
CA VAL A 108 3.65 21.77 -5.53
C VAL A 108 4.36 23.12 -5.44
N TYR A 109 5.69 23.08 -5.36
CA TYR A 109 6.53 24.27 -5.36
C TYR A 109 7.31 24.39 -6.66
N SER A 110 7.62 25.62 -7.09
CA SER A 110 8.73 25.84 -8.01
C SER A 110 10.04 26.06 -7.25
N THR A 111 11.17 25.74 -7.85
CA THR A 111 12.50 26.06 -7.28
C THR A 111 12.99 27.45 -7.67
N SER A 112 12.24 28.17 -8.49
CA SER A 112 12.51 29.55 -8.90
C SER A 112 11.19 30.28 -9.20
N PRO A 113 11.16 31.63 -9.11
CA PRO A 113 9.98 32.41 -9.46
C PRO A 113 9.55 32.20 -10.91
N VAL A 114 8.24 32.24 -11.15
CA VAL A 114 7.66 32.25 -12.50
C VAL A 114 7.98 33.60 -13.15
N GLN A 115 8.63 33.58 -14.32
CA GLN A 115 8.97 34.77 -15.10
C GLN A 115 8.43 34.61 -16.52
N ASP A 116 7.52 35.49 -16.93
CA ASP A 116 6.87 35.44 -18.26
C ASP A 116 6.28 34.06 -18.60
N GLY A 117 5.71 33.39 -17.58
CA GLY A 117 5.13 32.05 -17.65
C GLY A 117 6.14 30.90 -17.61
N VAL A 118 7.42 31.19 -17.42
CA VAL A 118 8.49 30.19 -17.40
C VAL A 118 9.02 30.00 -15.98
N VAL A 119 9.12 28.75 -15.55
CA VAL A 119 9.93 28.35 -14.39
C VAL A 119 11.32 27.97 -14.88
N ASN A 120 12.31 28.83 -14.60
CA ASN A 120 13.73 28.57 -14.87
C ASN A 120 14.31 27.69 -13.75
N GLY A 121 13.79 26.48 -13.61
CA GLY A 121 14.02 25.59 -12.48
C GLY A 121 13.10 24.38 -12.53
N ASN A 122 13.00 23.67 -11.42
CA ASN A 122 12.18 22.48 -11.28
C ASN A 122 10.83 22.81 -10.65
N LEU A 123 9.87 21.91 -10.83
CA LEU A 123 8.74 21.75 -9.92
C LEU A 123 9.02 20.64 -8.93
N VAL A 124 8.51 20.77 -7.71
CA VAL A 124 8.62 19.77 -6.66
C VAL A 124 7.23 19.47 -6.11
N LEU A 125 6.72 18.26 -6.35
CA LEU A 125 5.52 17.72 -5.73
C LEU A 125 5.93 17.05 -4.41
N VAL A 126 5.50 17.59 -3.28
CA VAL A 126 5.90 17.10 -1.96
C VAL A 126 4.90 16.05 -1.48
N ALA A 127 5.35 14.82 -1.35
CA ALA A 127 4.53 13.69 -0.96
C ALA A 127 4.04 13.83 0.49
N SER A 128 2.77 13.51 0.72
CA SER A 128 2.09 13.79 2.00
C SER A 128 1.51 12.55 2.68
N GLY A 129 1.64 11.37 2.05
CA GLY A 129 0.97 10.15 2.49
C GLY A 129 -0.51 10.05 2.10
N ASP A 130 -1.03 10.96 1.28
CA ASP A 130 -2.39 10.84 0.72
C ASP A 130 -2.48 9.59 -0.17
N LEU A 131 -3.17 8.55 0.32
CA LEU A 131 -3.37 7.27 -0.37
C LEU A 131 -4.14 7.39 -1.69
N THR A 132 -4.91 8.46 -1.86
CA THR A 132 -5.86 8.59 -2.96
C THR A 132 -5.40 9.58 -4.02
N LEU A 133 -4.68 10.63 -3.59
CA LEU A 133 -4.23 11.75 -4.41
C LEU A 133 -5.30 12.20 -5.43
N GLY A 134 -6.53 12.39 -4.94
CA GLY A 134 -7.69 12.82 -5.73
C GLY A 134 -8.46 11.72 -6.47
N GLY A 135 -7.91 10.51 -6.62
CA GLY A 135 -8.62 9.36 -7.21
C GLY A 135 -9.78 8.84 -6.34
N ARG A 136 -10.59 7.92 -6.88
CA ARG A 136 -11.63 7.16 -6.14
C ARG A 136 -12.53 8.03 -5.24
N GLY A 137 -13.10 9.10 -5.79
CA GLY A 137 -14.02 9.99 -5.05
C GLY A 137 -13.36 11.02 -4.13
N ALA A 138 -12.02 11.04 -4.04
CA ALA A 138 -11.29 11.90 -3.11
C ALA A 138 -11.46 13.40 -3.38
N MET A 139 -11.65 13.80 -4.63
CA MET A 139 -11.99 15.19 -4.98
C MET A 139 -13.33 15.65 -4.37
N GLN A 140 -14.22 14.72 -3.98
CA GLN A 140 -15.49 14.99 -3.30
C GLN A 140 -15.40 14.79 -1.78
N GLY A 141 -14.19 14.54 -1.25
CA GLY A 141 -13.95 14.31 0.17
C GLY A 141 -14.39 12.92 0.67
N GLN A 142 -14.56 11.96 -0.23
CA GLN A 142 -14.87 10.56 0.07
C GLN A 142 -13.77 9.65 -0.47
N VAL A 143 -13.78 8.37 -0.13
CA VAL A 143 -12.86 7.39 -0.70
C VAL A 143 -13.69 6.17 -1.07
N ASP A 144 -13.97 5.99 -2.36
CA ASP A 144 -14.76 4.89 -2.88
C ASP A 144 -13.96 3.58 -2.87
N GLN A 145 -14.66 2.49 -2.55
CA GLN A 145 -14.11 1.17 -2.35
C GLN A 145 -15.15 0.09 -2.64
N SER A 146 -14.70 -1.15 -2.89
CA SER A 146 -15.59 -2.30 -3.02
C SER A 146 -15.04 -3.53 -2.32
N PHE A 147 -15.81 -4.13 -1.40
CA PHE A 147 -15.43 -5.41 -0.80
C PHE A 147 -16.67 -6.26 -0.49
N THR A 148 -17.31 -6.74 -1.56
CA THR A 148 -18.55 -7.51 -1.52
C THR A 148 -18.35 -8.90 -2.12
N ALA A 149 -19.36 -9.77 -1.96
CA ALA A 149 -19.33 -11.11 -2.55
C ALA A 149 -19.18 -11.11 -4.09
N THR A 150 -19.55 -10.02 -4.76
CA THR A 150 -19.57 -9.93 -6.22
C THR A 150 -18.59 -8.91 -6.80
N ALA A 151 -17.98 -8.07 -5.96
CA ALA A 151 -17.06 -7.03 -6.41
C ALA A 151 -15.98 -6.77 -5.35
N ILE A 152 -14.72 -6.98 -5.72
CA ILE A 152 -13.55 -6.76 -4.86
C ILE A 152 -12.74 -5.58 -5.42
N ASP A 153 -12.16 -4.77 -4.54
CA ASP A 153 -11.39 -3.59 -4.90
C ASP A 153 -10.17 -3.95 -5.78
N HIS A 154 -9.78 -3.05 -6.69
CA HIS A 154 -8.71 -3.31 -7.65
C HIS A 154 -7.35 -3.62 -7.00
N VAL A 155 -7.13 -3.28 -5.73
CA VAL A 155 -5.89 -3.58 -5.01
C VAL A 155 -5.62 -5.08 -4.90
N TYR A 156 -6.63 -5.91 -5.19
CA TYR A 156 -6.57 -7.36 -5.28
C TYR A 156 -6.76 -7.89 -6.72
N GLY A 157 -6.64 -7.06 -7.76
CA GLY A 157 -6.88 -7.48 -9.14
C GLY A 157 -5.99 -8.62 -9.63
N ASP A 158 -4.85 -8.86 -8.98
CA ASP A 158 -3.94 -9.96 -9.25
C ASP A 158 -4.42 -11.31 -8.68
N ILE A 159 -5.34 -11.30 -7.71
CA ILE A 159 -5.80 -12.51 -7.01
C ILE A 159 -7.32 -12.72 -7.02
N ALA A 160 -8.10 -11.65 -7.12
CA ALA A 160 -9.55 -11.69 -7.04
C ALA A 160 -10.18 -11.69 -8.45
N PRO A 161 -10.85 -12.77 -8.88
CA PRO A 161 -11.39 -12.88 -10.24
C PRO A 161 -12.57 -11.93 -10.52
N ASN A 162 -13.17 -11.36 -9.47
CA ASN A 162 -14.24 -10.38 -9.49
C ASN A 162 -13.75 -8.99 -9.06
N ALA A 163 -12.46 -8.70 -9.24
CA ALA A 163 -11.93 -7.36 -8.98
C ALA A 163 -12.56 -6.33 -9.93
N VAL A 164 -12.85 -5.15 -9.40
CA VAL A 164 -13.46 -4.03 -10.13
C VAL A 164 -12.64 -2.77 -9.94
N LEU A 165 -12.65 -1.90 -10.95
CA LEU A 165 -12.02 -0.59 -10.88
C LEU A 165 -12.78 0.31 -9.89
N PRO A 166 -12.08 1.10 -9.06
CA PRO A 166 -12.69 2.21 -8.35
C PRO A 166 -13.27 3.21 -9.36
N PRO A 167 -14.41 3.87 -9.05
CA PRO A 167 -15.01 4.86 -9.92
C PRO A 167 -14.11 6.09 -10.09
N GLY A 168 -14.36 6.85 -11.16
CA GLY A 168 -13.69 8.12 -11.43
C GLY A 168 -12.33 8.00 -12.10
N ASP A 169 -11.71 9.16 -12.29
CA ASP A 169 -10.39 9.31 -12.90
C ASP A 169 -9.30 9.11 -11.83
N PRO A 170 -8.39 8.14 -12.00
CA PRO A 170 -7.32 7.91 -11.03
C PRO A 170 -6.26 9.03 -11.04
N LEU A 171 -6.27 9.91 -12.04
CA LEU A 171 -5.36 11.06 -12.16
C LEU A 171 -5.97 12.38 -11.70
N ALA A 172 -7.20 12.38 -11.18
CA ALA A 172 -7.96 13.60 -10.89
C ALA A 172 -7.21 14.61 -10.01
N GLY A 173 -6.46 14.15 -8.99
CA GLY A 173 -5.68 15.05 -8.14
C GLY A 173 -4.45 15.62 -8.84
N LEU A 174 -3.75 14.82 -9.65
CA LEU A 174 -2.62 15.31 -10.46
C LEU A 174 -3.10 16.31 -11.52
N ASP A 175 -4.24 16.05 -12.16
CA ASP A 175 -4.85 16.98 -13.11
C ASP A 175 -5.29 18.29 -12.44
N SER A 176 -5.84 18.21 -11.22
CA SER A 176 -6.15 19.40 -10.41
C SER A 176 -4.90 20.21 -10.07
N LEU A 177 -3.83 19.55 -9.61
CA LEU A 177 -2.55 20.20 -9.31
C LEU A 177 -1.95 20.84 -10.55
N ALA A 178 -1.98 20.16 -11.69
CA ALA A 178 -1.48 20.68 -12.97
C ALA A 178 -2.28 21.90 -13.45
N ALA A 179 -3.61 21.84 -13.34
CA ALA A 179 -4.48 22.97 -13.65
C ALA A 179 -4.22 24.18 -12.75
N GLN A 180 -3.96 23.95 -11.45
CA GLN A 180 -3.57 25.01 -10.53
C GLN A 180 -2.21 25.63 -10.91
N VAL A 181 -1.21 24.82 -11.25
CA VAL A 181 0.10 25.29 -11.75
C VAL A 181 -0.09 26.17 -13.00
N ALA A 182 -0.89 25.72 -13.98
CA ALA A 182 -1.22 26.50 -15.17
C ALA A 182 -1.94 27.82 -14.81
N SER A 183 -2.86 27.78 -13.84
CA SER A 183 -3.61 28.97 -13.39
C SER A 183 -2.74 30.03 -12.72
N LYS A 184 -1.56 29.65 -12.21
CA LYS A 184 -0.53 30.59 -11.72
C LYS A 184 0.27 31.26 -12.85
N GLY A 185 -0.11 30.99 -14.10
CA GLY A 185 0.50 31.56 -15.29
C GLY A 185 1.68 30.76 -15.83
N VAL A 186 1.99 29.58 -15.26
CA VAL A 186 3.06 28.72 -15.78
C VAL A 186 2.62 28.10 -17.09
N THR A 187 3.45 28.21 -18.12
CA THR A 187 3.29 27.58 -19.44
C THR A 187 4.47 26.68 -19.79
N GLN A 188 5.62 26.89 -19.14
CA GLN A 188 6.83 26.10 -19.35
C GLN A 188 7.64 25.92 -18.07
N VAL A 189 8.16 24.71 -17.87
CA VAL A 189 9.16 24.34 -16.86
C VAL A 189 10.44 23.96 -17.60
N GLN A 190 11.50 24.75 -17.46
CA GLN A 190 12.79 24.47 -18.13
C GLN A 190 13.60 23.37 -17.45
N GLY A 191 13.33 23.09 -16.18
CA GLY A 191 13.94 21.98 -15.46
C GLY A 191 13.07 20.73 -15.49
N ASP A 192 13.02 20.09 -14.34
CA ASP A 192 12.35 18.81 -14.11
C ASP A 192 11.10 18.95 -13.24
N VAL A 193 10.30 17.89 -13.16
CA VAL A 193 9.38 17.62 -12.06
C VAL A 193 10.06 16.62 -11.13
N LEU A 194 10.12 16.94 -9.84
CA LEU A 194 10.69 16.08 -8.81
C LEU A 194 9.61 15.71 -7.80
N ILE A 195 9.60 14.45 -7.36
CA ILE A 195 8.78 14.02 -6.23
C ILE A 195 9.66 14.03 -4.98
N ASP A 196 9.27 14.84 -3.98
CA ASP A 196 9.87 14.74 -2.65
C ASP A 196 9.15 13.64 -1.87
N ASP A 197 9.74 12.44 -1.89
CA ASP A 197 9.29 11.26 -1.18
C ASP A 197 10.06 11.03 0.14
N ARG A 198 10.62 12.08 0.75
CA ARG A 198 11.43 11.97 1.98
C ARG A 198 10.63 12.08 3.27
N LEU A 199 9.29 12.15 3.21
CA LEU A 199 8.43 12.24 4.41
C LEU A 199 8.66 11.05 5.36
N TRP A 200 8.85 9.86 4.80
CA TRP A 200 9.42 8.70 5.49
C TRP A 200 10.23 7.86 4.51
N GLN A 201 11.08 6.98 5.02
CA GLN A 201 11.79 6.01 4.20
C GLN A 201 10.81 4.94 3.71
N THR A 202 10.66 4.79 2.39
CA THR A 202 9.83 3.74 1.77
C THR A 202 10.16 2.37 2.36
N GLN A 203 9.13 1.74 2.95
CA GLN A 203 9.23 0.39 3.49
C GLN A 203 8.84 -0.64 2.44
N THR A 204 9.35 -1.86 2.55
CA THR A 204 8.94 -2.97 1.68
C THR A 204 8.03 -3.92 2.45
N SER A 205 6.85 -4.19 1.90
CA SER A 205 5.89 -5.15 2.43
C SER A 205 5.73 -6.34 1.48
N HIS A 206 4.91 -7.33 1.87
CA HIS A 206 4.55 -8.44 1.00
C HIS A 206 3.79 -7.99 -0.26
N GLU A 207 3.05 -6.87 -0.18
CA GLU A 207 2.25 -6.32 -1.29
C GLU A 207 3.01 -5.25 -2.11
N GLY A 208 4.30 -5.06 -1.84
CA GLY A 208 5.14 -4.07 -2.50
C GLY A 208 5.53 -2.89 -1.61
N PRO A 209 5.97 -1.78 -2.21
CA PRO A 209 6.47 -0.62 -1.47
C PRO A 209 5.35 0.10 -0.69
N VAL A 210 5.72 0.69 0.44
CA VAL A 210 4.91 1.61 1.25
C VAL A 210 5.59 2.99 1.23
N PRO A 211 5.44 3.75 0.13
CA PRO A 211 6.05 5.08 -0.06
C PRO A 211 5.18 6.19 0.53
N PRO A 212 5.66 7.44 0.58
CA PRO A 212 4.83 8.60 0.92
C PRO A 212 3.97 9.17 -0.22
N ILE A 213 4.10 8.64 -1.45
CA ILE A 213 3.33 9.07 -2.62
C ILE A 213 2.52 7.91 -3.20
N PHE A 214 1.24 8.16 -3.48
CA PHE A 214 0.34 7.20 -4.10
C PHE A 214 -0.38 7.84 -5.27
N VAL A 215 -0.34 7.17 -6.42
CA VAL A 215 -1.21 7.50 -7.56
C VAL A 215 -1.85 6.21 -8.03
N ASN A 216 -3.18 6.15 -7.99
CA ASN A 216 -3.94 4.91 -8.23
C ASN A 216 -3.44 3.73 -7.38
N ASP A 217 -3.18 3.96 -6.09
CA ASP A 217 -2.67 2.94 -5.16
C ASP A 217 -1.28 2.38 -5.54
N ASN A 218 -0.56 3.09 -6.41
CA ASN A 218 0.67 2.67 -7.09
C ASN A 218 0.47 1.41 -7.95
N LEU A 219 -0.69 1.34 -8.60
CA LEU A 219 -1.09 0.27 -9.50
C LEU A 219 -1.31 0.80 -10.90
N LEU A 220 -0.88 0.02 -11.90
CA LEU A 220 -1.41 0.10 -13.24
C LEU A 220 -2.48 -0.99 -13.41
N ASP A 221 -3.72 -0.57 -13.56
CA ASP A 221 -4.85 -1.46 -13.84
C ASP A 221 -4.80 -1.94 -15.29
N LEU A 222 -4.96 -3.25 -15.50
CA LEU A 222 -4.91 -3.89 -16.81
C LEU A 222 -6.19 -4.69 -17.04
N THR A 223 -7.06 -4.19 -17.92
CA THR A 223 -8.28 -4.89 -18.31
C THR A 223 -8.02 -5.75 -19.55
N VAL A 224 -8.03 -7.07 -19.36
CA VAL A 224 -7.86 -8.08 -20.41
C VAL A 224 -9.22 -8.47 -20.96
N THR A 225 -9.42 -8.31 -22.27
CA THR A 225 -10.69 -8.63 -22.94
C THR A 225 -10.50 -9.81 -23.90
N PRO A 226 -11.27 -10.91 -23.74
CA PRO A 226 -11.18 -12.07 -24.64
C PRO A 226 -11.44 -11.68 -26.10
N ALA A 227 -10.75 -12.35 -27.02
CA ALA A 227 -10.98 -12.27 -28.45
C ALA A 227 -11.74 -13.52 -28.96
N ALA A 228 -11.66 -13.82 -30.26
CA ALA A 228 -12.08 -15.13 -30.76
C ALA A 228 -11.16 -16.24 -30.21
N VAL A 229 -11.68 -17.45 -29.99
CA VAL A 229 -10.87 -18.61 -29.57
C VAL A 229 -9.69 -18.80 -30.54
N GLY A 230 -8.48 -18.94 -30.00
CA GLY A 230 -7.24 -19.04 -30.75
C GLY A 230 -6.61 -17.70 -31.15
N ALA A 231 -7.25 -16.57 -30.86
CA ALA A 231 -6.69 -15.22 -31.05
C ALA A 231 -6.17 -14.62 -29.75
N THR A 232 -5.27 -13.65 -29.88
CA THR A 232 -4.70 -12.90 -28.75
C THR A 232 -5.75 -11.96 -28.15
N ALA A 233 -5.93 -11.99 -26.84
CA ALA A 233 -6.80 -11.07 -26.11
C ALA A 233 -6.23 -9.65 -26.13
N SER A 234 -7.09 -8.63 -26.11
CA SER A 234 -6.63 -7.24 -26.00
C SER A 234 -6.43 -6.86 -24.53
N VAL A 235 -5.53 -5.91 -24.29
CA VAL A 235 -5.28 -5.36 -22.95
C VAL A 235 -5.36 -3.84 -23.03
N THR A 236 -6.06 -3.25 -22.07
CA THR A 236 -6.16 -1.80 -21.91
C THR A 236 -5.66 -1.42 -20.52
N ALA A 237 -4.90 -0.33 -20.43
CA ALA A 237 -4.28 0.13 -19.20
C ALA A 237 -4.99 1.36 -18.62
N ARG A 238 -5.10 1.43 -17.30
CA ARG A 238 -5.60 2.58 -16.54
C ARG A 238 -4.66 2.86 -15.34
N PRO A 239 -4.19 4.10 -15.15
CA PRO A 239 -4.33 5.26 -16.04
C PRO A 239 -3.69 5.03 -17.42
N SER A 240 -4.11 5.83 -18.41
CA SER A 240 -3.41 5.90 -19.69
C SER A 240 -2.16 6.75 -19.51
N THR A 241 -0.99 6.17 -19.83
CA THR A 241 0.31 6.76 -19.55
C THR A 241 1.38 6.18 -20.46
N SER A 242 2.46 6.94 -20.65
CA SER A 242 3.70 6.54 -21.32
C SER A 242 4.70 5.85 -20.40
N ALA A 243 4.48 5.87 -19.07
CA ALA A 243 5.39 5.24 -18.09
C ALA A 243 5.62 3.75 -18.34
N TYR A 244 4.61 3.08 -18.92
CA TYR A 244 4.68 1.67 -19.26
C TYR A 244 4.05 1.41 -20.64
N GLY A 245 4.80 0.74 -21.51
CA GLY A 245 4.23 0.03 -22.65
C GLY A 245 3.53 -1.24 -22.17
N VAL A 246 2.45 -1.66 -22.85
CA VAL A 246 1.75 -2.90 -22.52
C VAL A 246 1.61 -3.75 -23.76
N GLN A 247 2.09 -4.99 -23.68
CA GLN A 247 1.95 -6.00 -24.72
C GLN A 247 1.15 -7.19 -24.22
N SER A 248 0.14 -7.57 -24.99
CA SER A 248 -0.63 -8.78 -24.75
C SER A 248 -0.04 -9.98 -25.46
N ASN A 249 0.32 -10.99 -24.67
CA ASN A 249 0.64 -12.35 -25.07
C ASN A 249 -0.41 -13.34 -24.51
N VAL A 250 -1.60 -12.85 -24.16
CA VAL A 250 -2.69 -13.67 -23.61
C VAL A 250 -3.46 -14.34 -24.74
N MET A 251 -3.62 -15.66 -24.69
CA MET A 251 -4.39 -16.41 -25.69
C MET A 251 -5.82 -16.64 -25.23
N THR A 252 -6.78 -16.43 -26.13
CA THR A 252 -8.18 -16.74 -25.85
C THR A 252 -8.47 -18.22 -26.09
N GLN A 253 -9.09 -18.88 -25.12
CA GLN A 253 -9.48 -20.29 -25.17
C GLN A 253 -11.00 -20.46 -25.02
N ALA A 254 -11.53 -21.65 -25.29
CA ALA A 254 -12.94 -21.94 -25.03
C ALA A 254 -13.24 -21.98 -23.51
N GLY A 255 -14.49 -21.73 -23.13
CA GLY A 255 -14.95 -21.75 -21.74
C GLY A 255 -14.71 -20.43 -21.00
N SER A 256 -14.69 -20.49 -19.66
CA SER A 256 -14.66 -19.31 -18.77
C SER A 256 -13.39 -19.20 -17.91
N ASP A 257 -12.46 -20.15 -18.02
CA ASP A 257 -11.27 -20.21 -17.17
C ASP A 257 -10.27 -19.09 -17.50
N VAL A 258 -9.64 -18.54 -16.47
CA VAL A 258 -8.74 -17.39 -16.57
C VAL A 258 -7.45 -17.69 -15.82
N LYS A 259 -6.32 -17.44 -16.47
CA LYS A 259 -5.00 -17.48 -15.85
C LYS A 259 -4.14 -16.39 -16.46
N LEU A 260 -3.88 -15.34 -15.69
CA LEU A 260 -3.13 -14.17 -16.14
C LEU A 260 -1.86 -14.01 -15.30
N THR A 261 -0.80 -13.56 -15.96
CA THR A 261 0.45 -13.14 -15.32
C THR A 261 0.90 -11.83 -15.95
N VAL A 262 1.31 -10.87 -15.13
CA VAL A 262 1.88 -9.61 -15.57
C VAL A 262 3.32 -9.53 -15.10
N THR A 263 4.25 -9.28 -16.02
CA THR A 263 5.67 -9.12 -15.72
C THR A 263 6.26 -8.00 -16.56
N ALA A 264 7.23 -7.26 -16.02
CA ALA A 264 8.06 -6.40 -16.84
C ALA A 264 9.00 -7.24 -17.73
N ASP A 265 9.27 -6.77 -18.95
CA ASP A 265 10.25 -7.39 -19.83
C ASP A 265 11.65 -7.26 -19.20
N PRO A 266 12.44 -8.33 -19.09
CA PRO A 266 13.79 -8.27 -18.50
C PRO A 266 14.76 -7.35 -19.26
N ALA A 267 14.56 -7.15 -20.56
CA ALA A 267 15.39 -6.28 -21.40
C ALA A 267 14.88 -4.84 -21.42
N ASP A 268 13.58 -4.63 -21.20
CA ASP A 268 12.94 -3.32 -21.12
C ASP A 268 11.92 -3.29 -19.96
N PRO A 269 12.34 -2.87 -18.75
CA PRO A 269 11.46 -2.85 -17.58
C PRO A 269 10.24 -1.92 -17.70
N GLN A 270 10.18 -1.04 -18.71
CA GLN A 270 9.01 -0.21 -19.00
C GLN A 270 8.02 -0.90 -19.94
N LEU A 271 8.39 -2.02 -20.57
CA LEU A 271 7.46 -2.86 -21.32
C LEU A 271 6.86 -3.94 -20.42
N LEU A 272 5.55 -3.90 -20.20
CA LEU A 272 4.83 -4.92 -19.47
C LEU A 272 4.29 -6.00 -20.42
N LEU A 273 4.60 -7.25 -20.11
CA LEU A 273 4.10 -8.43 -20.79
C LEU A 273 2.94 -9.03 -19.99
N VAL A 274 1.74 -9.00 -20.56
CA VAL A 274 0.57 -9.70 -20.01
C VAL A 274 0.46 -11.04 -20.72
N SER A 275 0.52 -12.14 -19.97
CA SER A 275 0.58 -13.49 -20.54
C SER A 275 -0.39 -14.45 -19.87
N GLY A 276 -0.61 -15.60 -20.51
CA GLY A 276 -1.49 -16.66 -20.02
C GLY A 276 -2.69 -16.91 -20.91
N THR A 277 -3.83 -17.26 -20.33
CA THR A 277 -5.05 -17.60 -21.06
C THR A 277 -6.28 -16.93 -20.47
N ILE A 278 -7.26 -16.65 -21.33
CA ILE A 278 -8.59 -16.17 -20.93
C ILE A 278 -9.68 -16.91 -21.70
N GLY A 279 -10.71 -17.36 -21.01
CA GLY A 279 -11.85 -18.02 -21.62
C GLY A 279 -12.73 -17.03 -22.41
N ALA A 280 -13.21 -17.42 -23.58
CA ALA A 280 -14.09 -16.61 -24.43
C ALA A 280 -15.41 -16.23 -23.70
N ASP A 281 -15.86 -17.05 -22.76
CA ASP A 281 -17.08 -16.83 -21.97
C ASP A 281 -16.81 -16.11 -20.64
N ALA A 282 -15.55 -15.80 -20.32
CA ALA A 282 -15.18 -15.16 -19.05
C ALA A 282 -15.63 -13.68 -18.98
N GLY A 283 -15.78 -13.03 -20.14
CA GLY A 283 -15.86 -11.57 -20.24
C GLY A 283 -14.54 -10.88 -19.85
N PRO A 284 -14.51 -9.53 -19.80
CA PRO A 284 -13.32 -8.80 -19.38
C PRO A 284 -12.86 -9.16 -17.96
N ARG A 285 -11.55 -9.16 -17.75
CA ARG A 285 -10.92 -9.44 -16.46
C ARG A 285 -9.90 -8.37 -16.12
N LEU A 286 -10.02 -7.87 -14.90
CA LEU A 286 -9.04 -6.96 -14.32
C LEU A 286 -7.87 -7.78 -13.77
N THR A 287 -6.66 -7.32 -14.07
CA THR A 287 -5.44 -7.65 -13.33
C THR A 287 -4.65 -6.37 -13.11
N ILE A 288 -3.58 -6.41 -12.33
CA ILE A 288 -2.82 -5.22 -11.96
C ILE A 288 -1.32 -5.46 -12.14
N TYR A 289 -0.59 -4.38 -12.37
CA TYR A 289 0.85 -4.31 -12.14
C TYR A 289 1.13 -3.41 -10.95
N ARG A 290 1.84 -3.93 -9.95
CA ARG A 290 2.28 -3.18 -8.77
C ARG A 290 3.56 -2.43 -9.12
N VAL A 291 3.49 -1.11 -9.13
CA VAL A 291 4.59 -0.27 -9.61
C VAL A 291 5.73 -0.27 -8.58
N PRO A 292 6.96 -0.69 -8.94
CA PRO A 292 8.06 -0.86 -7.99
C PRO A 292 8.73 0.46 -7.57
N ASP A 293 8.63 1.51 -8.40
CA ASP A 293 9.17 2.85 -8.14
C ASP A 293 8.05 3.90 -8.14
N PRO A 294 7.39 4.11 -6.98
CA PRO A 294 6.26 5.03 -6.85
C PRO A 294 6.61 6.50 -7.12
N ALA A 295 7.84 6.92 -6.83
CA ALA A 295 8.25 8.31 -7.05
C ALA A 295 8.43 8.60 -8.54
N SER A 296 9.10 7.71 -9.28
CA SER A 296 9.20 7.83 -10.74
C SER A 296 7.82 7.73 -11.41
N TRP A 297 6.96 6.83 -10.92
CA TRP A 297 5.57 6.72 -11.37
C TRP A 297 4.79 8.02 -11.24
N ALA A 298 4.77 8.62 -10.05
CA ALA A 298 4.08 9.87 -9.80
C ALA A 298 4.69 11.03 -10.63
N ARG A 299 6.02 11.04 -10.81
CA ARG A 299 6.73 12.02 -11.65
C ARG A 299 6.22 11.96 -13.10
N THR A 300 6.24 10.79 -13.73
CA THR A 300 5.80 10.62 -15.12
C THR A 300 4.35 11.07 -15.29
N LEU A 301 3.46 10.60 -14.42
CA LEU A 301 2.04 10.96 -14.47
C LEU A 301 1.78 12.46 -14.25
N PHE A 302 2.58 13.11 -13.40
CA PHE A 302 2.42 14.54 -13.16
C PHE A 302 2.96 15.38 -14.32
N ILE A 303 4.05 14.97 -14.97
CA ILE A 303 4.51 15.58 -16.23
C ILE A 303 3.42 15.47 -17.31
N GLU A 304 2.77 14.31 -17.43
CA GLU A 304 1.67 14.11 -18.37
C GLU A 304 0.44 14.97 -18.02
N ALA A 305 0.11 15.10 -16.74
CA ALA A 305 -0.96 15.98 -16.26
C ALA A 305 -0.68 17.46 -16.58
N LEU A 306 0.55 17.91 -16.36
CA LEU A 306 1.02 19.25 -16.76
C LEU A 306 0.86 19.46 -18.27
N GLY A 307 1.24 18.47 -19.08
CA GLY A 307 1.04 18.49 -20.53
C GLY A 307 -0.43 18.62 -20.92
N ARG A 308 -1.33 17.85 -20.28
CA ARG A 308 -2.79 17.97 -20.48
C ARG A 308 -3.33 19.36 -20.08
N ALA A 309 -2.73 19.99 -19.07
CA ALA A 309 -3.05 21.35 -18.64
C ALA A 309 -2.39 22.46 -19.50
N GLY A 310 -1.63 22.10 -20.54
CA GLY A 310 -0.95 23.05 -21.43
C GLY A 310 0.39 23.57 -20.91
N VAL A 311 0.97 22.94 -19.87
CA VAL A 311 2.29 23.25 -19.33
C VAL A 311 3.31 22.28 -19.90
N THR A 312 4.32 22.81 -20.60
CA THR A 312 5.42 21.99 -21.14
C THR A 312 6.52 21.80 -20.10
N VAL A 313 7.12 20.62 -20.04
CA VAL A 313 8.26 20.31 -19.17
C VAL A 313 9.43 19.88 -20.04
N ALA A 314 10.62 20.45 -19.82
CA ALA A 314 11.79 20.14 -20.65
C ALA A 314 12.38 18.75 -20.39
N ALA A 315 12.21 18.21 -19.18
CA ALA A 315 12.65 16.87 -18.84
C ALA A 315 11.74 15.80 -19.45
N GLU A 316 12.34 14.73 -19.97
CA GLU A 316 11.63 13.56 -20.47
C GLU A 316 10.86 12.86 -19.34
N ALA A 317 9.64 12.43 -19.64
CA ALA A 317 8.71 11.88 -18.65
C ALA A 317 9.10 10.46 -18.19
N ASP A 318 9.81 9.69 -19.02
CA ASP A 318 10.22 8.30 -18.78
C ASP A 318 11.44 8.14 -17.86
N ARG A 319 12.08 9.25 -17.47
CA ARG A 319 13.25 9.23 -16.58
C ARG A 319 12.89 8.94 -15.12
N PRO A 320 13.79 8.28 -14.37
CA PRO A 320 13.61 8.09 -12.93
C PRO A 320 13.55 9.41 -12.15
N ASN A 321 12.87 9.39 -11.00
CA ASN A 321 12.85 10.52 -10.06
C ASN A 321 14.26 10.80 -9.51
N ALA A 322 14.73 12.04 -9.66
CA ALA A 322 16.07 12.45 -9.27
C ALA A 322 16.07 13.06 -7.86
N THR A 323 15.89 12.25 -6.82
CA THR A 323 15.87 12.70 -5.40
C THR A 323 17.09 13.55 -5.02
N ALA A 324 18.26 13.30 -5.62
CA ALA A 324 19.48 14.08 -5.40
C ALA A 324 19.38 15.56 -5.82
N ASN A 325 18.42 15.91 -6.69
CA ASN A 325 18.19 17.27 -7.17
C ASN A 325 17.14 18.03 -6.35
N LEU A 326 16.57 17.40 -5.31
CA LEU A 326 15.61 18.07 -4.43
C LEU A 326 16.29 19.18 -3.62
N PRO A 327 15.57 20.28 -3.35
CA PRO A 327 15.96 21.22 -2.31
C PRO A 327 16.17 20.51 -0.96
N ALA A 328 16.88 21.17 -0.05
CA ALA A 328 17.05 20.66 1.30
C ALA A 328 15.66 20.43 1.95
N PRO A 329 15.49 19.35 2.75
CA PRO A 329 14.21 19.09 3.41
C PRO A 329 13.73 20.28 4.23
N GLY A 330 12.45 20.63 4.10
CA GLY A 330 11.83 21.72 4.86
C GLY A 330 12.23 23.14 4.43
N THR A 331 12.94 23.32 3.31
CA THR A 331 13.34 24.65 2.80
C THR A 331 12.44 25.16 1.68
N TYR A 332 11.20 24.69 1.60
CA TYR A 332 10.23 25.15 0.59
C TYR A 332 9.74 26.55 0.94
N ASP A 333 9.93 27.49 0.01
CA ASP A 333 9.44 28.86 0.17
C ASP A 333 7.95 28.91 -0.19
N SER A 334 7.11 29.29 0.78
CA SER A 334 5.67 29.49 0.59
C SER A 334 5.32 30.47 -0.54
N GLN A 335 6.22 31.41 -0.89
CA GLN A 335 6.02 32.33 -2.02
C GLN A 335 6.16 31.64 -3.38
N LEU A 336 6.78 30.45 -3.42
CA LEU A 336 6.98 29.62 -4.60
C LEU A 336 5.97 28.46 -4.69
N GLU A 337 4.97 28.40 -3.81
CA GLU A 337 3.89 27.42 -3.90
C GLU A 337 2.98 27.75 -5.10
N LEU A 338 2.82 26.78 -5.99
CA LEU A 338 2.02 26.93 -7.21
C LEU A 338 0.67 26.20 -7.13
N ALA A 339 0.61 25.10 -6.39
CA ALA A 339 -0.60 24.32 -6.24
C ALA A 339 -0.60 23.56 -4.91
N ALA A 340 -1.78 23.17 -4.44
CA ALA A 340 -1.92 22.24 -3.33
C ALA A 340 -3.17 21.37 -3.50
N LEU A 341 -3.09 20.14 -3.01
CA LEU A 341 -4.21 19.22 -2.93
C LEU A 341 -4.40 18.79 -1.49
N THR A 342 -5.60 18.99 -0.95
CA THR A 342 -5.96 18.52 0.39
C THR A 342 -6.70 17.19 0.30
N SER A 343 -6.27 16.21 1.10
CA SER A 343 -6.87 14.88 1.12
C SER A 343 -8.31 14.90 1.65
N PRO A 344 -9.09 13.82 1.42
CA PRO A 344 -10.26 13.47 2.24
C PRO A 344 -9.92 13.42 3.74
N PRO A 345 -10.92 13.47 4.65
CA PRO A 345 -10.65 13.28 6.07
C PRO A 345 -10.11 11.87 6.31
N LEU A 346 -9.24 11.70 7.30
CA LEU A 346 -8.63 10.42 7.65
C LEU A 346 -9.66 9.31 7.91
N SER A 347 -10.88 9.67 8.34
CA SER A 347 -12.02 8.78 8.48
C SER A 347 -12.42 8.08 7.19
N ALA A 348 -12.41 8.78 6.04
CA ALA A 348 -12.75 8.20 4.75
C ALA A 348 -11.70 7.16 4.33
N THR A 349 -10.42 7.51 4.45
CA THR A 349 -9.30 6.60 4.16
C THR A 349 -9.29 5.39 5.11
N GLY A 350 -9.52 5.60 6.41
CA GLY A 350 -9.58 4.51 7.38
C GLY A 350 -10.78 3.57 7.14
N THR A 351 -11.91 4.09 6.66
CA THR A 351 -13.05 3.26 6.23
C THR A 351 -12.65 2.37 5.06
N MET A 352 -12.05 2.94 4.01
CA MET A 352 -11.54 2.17 2.87
C MET A 352 -10.56 1.08 3.32
N ILE A 353 -9.59 1.41 4.19
CA ILE A 353 -8.60 0.45 4.69
C ILE A 353 -9.26 -0.71 5.45
N LEU A 354 -10.22 -0.41 6.33
CA LEU A 354 -10.85 -1.42 7.17
C LEU A 354 -11.85 -2.28 6.39
N GLU A 355 -12.61 -1.70 5.46
CA GLU A 355 -13.60 -2.44 4.66
C GLU A 355 -12.95 -3.32 3.59
N THR A 356 -11.86 -2.86 2.97
CA THR A 356 -11.12 -3.64 1.97
C THR A 356 -10.02 -4.49 2.58
N SER A 357 -9.66 -4.27 3.85
CA SER A 357 -8.49 -4.89 4.47
C SER A 357 -7.16 -4.55 3.75
N TYR A 358 -7.04 -3.36 3.17
CA TYR A 358 -5.86 -2.93 2.41
C TYR A 358 -4.60 -2.84 3.29
N ASN A 359 -3.61 -3.73 3.06
CA ASN A 359 -2.41 -3.81 3.91
C ASN A 359 -1.49 -2.62 3.72
N THR A 360 -1.18 -2.26 2.47
CA THR A 360 -0.36 -1.08 2.18
C THR A 360 -0.96 0.18 2.80
N GLY A 361 -2.27 0.39 2.70
CA GLY A 361 -2.92 1.53 3.33
C GLY A 361 -2.79 1.57 4.86
N ALA A 362 -2.95 0.42 5.54
CA ALA A 362 -2.71 0.36 6.98
C ALA A 362 -1.25 0.63 7.36
N ASN A 363 -0.29 0.14 6.57
CA ASN A 363 1.13 0.42 6.78
C ASN A 363 1.46 1.90 6.56
N THR A 364 0.87 2.54 5.54
CA THR A 364 1.02 3.98 5.29
C THR A 364 0.58 4.82 6.48
N VAL A 365 -0.56 4.49 7.10
CA VAL A 365 -1.08 5.21 8.27
C VAL A 365 -0.16 5.07 9.50
N LEU A 366 0.69 4.04 9.56
CA LEU A 366 1.65 3.85 10.64
C LEU A 366 2.92 4.71 10.48
N CYS A 367 3.27 5.09 9.26
CA CYS A 367 4.47 5.88 8.94
C CYS A 367 4.32 7.35 9.34
#